data_AF-A0A2K2RJP3-F1
#
_entry.id   AF-A0A2K2RJP3-F1
#
_cell.length_a   1.000
_cell.length_b   1.000
_cell.length_c   1.000
_cell.angle_alpha   90.00
_cell.angle_beta   90.00
_cell.angle_gamma   90.00
#
_symmetry.space_group_name_H-M   'P 1'
#
loop_
_entity.id
_entity.type
_entity.pdbx_description
1 polymer ?
#
loop_
_entity_poly.entity_id
_entity_poly.type
_entity_poly.pdbx_seq_one_letter_code
_entity_poly.pdbx_strand_id
1 'polypeptide(L)'
;MADGAAHDGVSDQDLLTRHVDGDPDAFGELVRRHRDRLWAVALRTLRDREEAADAVQDALVSAYRAAHTFRGQSAVTTWLHRITVNACLDRARKAASRKTAPVDDTERLEQLLEPHESASAPAERNDLHRQLIEAMGTLPPDQRAALVLVDMQGYPVAEAARVLDVPTGTVKSRCARGRARLLPLLTHLRPGGAGEEEGRDRGRNRRGGTPVPPAAGPRRPDPPDTGSNDPAAVKGGGGRA
;
A
#
# COMPACT_ATOMS: atom_id res chain seq x y z
N MET A 1 -25.19 -24.54 18.60
CA MET A 1 -25.34 -23.07 18.56
C MET A 1 -25.70 -22.51 19.94
N ALA A 2 -24.93 -22.84 20.99
CA ALA A 2 -25.25 -22.43 22.36
C ALA A 2 -24.13 -21.65 23.07
N ASP A 3 -22.98 -21.42 22.43
CA ASP A 3 -21.77 -20.96 23.14
C ASP A 3 -21.29 -19.54 22.79
N GLY A 4 -21.89 -18.90 21.77
CA GLY A 4 -21.56 -17.51 21.43
C GLY A 4 -21.88 -16.49 22.53
N ALA A 5 -22.68 -16.86 23.52
CA ALA A 5 -23.01 -16.02 24.67
C ALA A 5 -21.91 -16.02 25.75
N ALA A 6 -21.08 -17.06 25.84
CA ALA A 6 -20.06 -17.18 26.90
C ALA A 6 -18.92 -16.16 26.77
N HIS A 7 -18.77 -15.58 25.58
CA HIS A 7 -17.66 -14.71 25.22
C HIS A 7 -18.12 -13.28 24.90
N ASP A 8 -19.41 -12.99 25.08
CA ASP A 8 -19.96 -11.67 24.79
C ASP A 8 -19.37 -10.62 25.76
N GLY A 9 -18.91 -9.50 25.22
CA GLY A 9 -18.21 -8.45 25.99
C GLY A 9 -16.79 -8.79 26.48
N VAL A 10 -16.26 -10.00 26.26
CA VAL A 10 -14.87 -10.34 26.59
C VAL A 10 -13.93 -9.61 25.63
N SER A 11 -12.83 -9.04 26.13
CA SER A 11 -11.86 -8.34 25.27
C SER A 11 -11.10 -9.31 24.35
N ASP A 12 -10.64 -8.82 23.20
CA ASP A 12 -9.87 -9.67 22.28
C ASP A 12 -8.57 -10.21 22.89
N GLN A 13 -7.97 -9.45 23.81
CA GLN A 13 -6.77 -9.88 24.52
C GLN A 13 -7.09 -11.04 25.47
N ASP A 14 -8.19 -10.95 26.22
CA ASP A 14 -8.62 -12.02 27.12
C ASP A 14 -9.00 -13.28 26.34
N LEU A 15 -9.60 -13.14 25.15
CA LEU A 15 -9.87 -14.28 24.27
C LEU A 15 -8.59 -14.97 23.81
N LEU A 16 -7.53 -14.22 23.50
CA LEU A 16 -6.23 -14.81 23.19
C LEU A 16 -5.63 -15.53 24.40
N THR A 17 -5.74 -14.95 25.60
CA THR A 17 -5.29 -15.60 26.83
C THR A 17 -6.02 -16.90 27.08
N ARG A 18 -7.36 -16.91 27.01
CA ARG A 18 -8.18 -18.13 27.18
C ARG A 18 -7.84 -19.21 26.15
N HIS A 19 -7.65 -18.82 24.90
CA HIS A 19 -7.21 -19.75 23.85
C HIS A 19 -5.85 -20.40 24.19
N VAL A 20 -4.89 -19.60 24.67
CA VAL A 20 -3.58 -20.11 25.13
C VAL A 20 -3.73 -21.03 26.35
N ASP A 21 -4.69 -20.74 27.23
CA ASP A 21 -5.03 -21.56 28.40
C ASP A 21 -5.84 -22.82 28.05
N GLY A 22 -6.21 -23.01 26.77
CA GLY A 22 -6.82 -24.23 26.24
C GLY A 22 -8.34 -24.17 26.03
N ASP A 23 -8.95 -22.98 26.10
CA ASP A 23 -10.35 -22.77 25.70
C ASP A 23 -10.50 -22.96 24.17
N PRO A 24 -11.19 -24.02 23.71
CA PRO A 24 -11.27 -24.35 22.28
C PRO A 24 -12.12 -23.35 21.48
N ASP A 25 -13.02 -22.61 22.13
CA ASP A 25 -13.99 -21.73 21.49
C ASP A 25 -13.51 -20.26 21.43
N ALA A 26 -12.57 -19.90 22.31
CA ALA A 26 -12.04 -18.54 22.42
C ALA A 26 -11.44 -17.99 21.12
N PHE A 27 -10.66 -18.80 20.40
CA PHE A 27 -10.13 -18.37 19.10
C PHE A 27 -11.21 -18.30 18.03
N GLY A 28 -12.21 -19.20 18.07
CA GLY A 28 -13.34 -19.16 17.15
C GLY A 28 -14.10 -17.84 17.24
N GLU A 29 -14.29 -17.33 18.45
CA GLU A 29 -14.91 -16.02 18.67
C GLU A 29 -14.06 -14.86 18.12
N LEU A 30 -12.73 -14.89 18.32
CA LEU A 30 -11.82 -13.92 17.71
C LEU A 30 -11.94 -13.91 16.18
N VAL A 31 -11.95 -15.09 15.56
CA VAL A 31 -12.13 -15.21 14.10
C VAL A 31 -13.47 -14.61 13.69
N ARG A 32 -14.55 -14.94 14.39
CA ARG A 32 -15.90 -14.42 14.09
C ARG A 32 -15.93 -12.90 14.09
N ARG A 33 -15.27 -12.25 15.05
CA ARG A 33 -15.22 -10.77 15.18
C ARG A 33 -14.40 -10.09 14.08
N HIS A 34 -13.31 -10.72 13.65
CA HIS A 34 -12.29 -10.05 12.83
C HIS A 34 -12.27 -10.51 11.37
N ARG A 35 -12.87 -11.66 11.03
CA ARG A 35 -12.76 -12.27 9.70
C ARG A 35 -13.10 -11.32 8.56
N ASP A 36 -14.14 -10.50 8.69
CA ASP A 36 -14.61 -9.63 7.60
C ASP A 36 -13.61 -8.49 7.35
N ARG A 37 -12.99 -7.97 8.43
CA ARG A 37 -11.94 -6.95 8.33
C ARG A 37 -10.65 -7.53 7.74
N LEU A 38 -10.25 -8.72 8.17
CA LEU A 38 -9.07 -9.42 7.62
C LEU A 38 -9.27 -9.75 6.15
N TRP A 39 -10.46 -10.23 5.78
CA TRP A 39 -10.88 -10.45 4.40
C TRP A 39 -10.75 -9.18 3.57
N ALA A 40 -11.30 -8.06 4.05
CA ALA A 40 -11.26 -6.80 3.32
C ALA A 40 -9.83 -6.25 3.18
N VAL A 41 -8.94 -6.47 4.16
CA VAL A 41 -7.51 -6.13 4.04
C VAL A 41 -6.82 -7.02 3.00
N ALA A 42 -7.06 -8.34 3.03
CA ALA A 42 -6.46 -9.28 2.10
C ALA A 42 -6.88 -9.03 0.66
N LEU A 43 -8.18 -8.84 0.42
CA LEU A 43 -8.73 -8.58 -0.91
C LEU A 43 -8.18 -7.27 -1.51
N ARG A 44 -8.07 -6.21 -0.69
CA ARG A 44 -7.45 -4.95 -1.14
C ARG A 44 -5.94 -5.06 -1.35
N THR A 45 -5.28 -6.05 -0.74
CA THR A 45 -3.84 -6.26 -0.88
C THR A 45 -3.49 -7.17 -2.06
N LEU A 46 -4.28 -8.20 -2.35
CA LEU A 46 -4.02 -9.18 -3.40
C LEU A 46 -4.79 -8.93 -4.69
N ARG A 47 -6.02 -8.41 -4.58
CA ARG A 47 -7.00 -8.23 -5.68
C ARG A 47 -7.40 -9.51 -6.42
N ASP A 48 -7.08 -10.65 -5.84
CA ASP A 48 -7.53 -11.94 -6.32
C ASP A 48 -8.26 -12.61 -5.16
N ARG A 49 -9.47 -13.10 -5.42
CA ARG A 49 -10.35 -13.63 -4.38
C ARG A 49 -9.82 -14.94 -3.84
N GLU A 50 -9.31 -15.82 -4.70
CA GLU A 50 -8.81 -17.14 -4.30
C GLU A 50 -7.51 -16.97 -3.50
N GLU A 51 -6.60 -16.14 -4.01
CA GLU A 51 -5.37 -15.79 -3.30
C GLU A 51 -5.66 -15.09 -1.96
N ALA A 52 -6.68 -14.23 -1.89
CA ALA A 52 -7.09 -13.58 -0.65
C ALA A 52 -7.70 -14.57 0.35
N ALA A 53 -8.51 -15.54 -0.11
CA ALA A 53 -9.10 -16.56 0.74
C ALA A 53 -8.02 -17.42 1.37
N ASP A 54 -7.09 -17.88 0.55
CA ASP A 54 -5.96 -18.65 1.03
C ASP A 54 -5.07 -17.82 1.97
N ALA A 55 -4.81 -16.54 1.66
CA ALA A 55 -4.00 -15.67 2.52
C ALA A 55 -4.64 -15.47 3.90
N VAL A 56 -5.96 -15.29 3.96
CA VAL A 56 -6.69 -15.18 5.22
C VAL A 56 -6.63 -16.49 5.98
N GLN A 57 -6.85 -17.62 5.30
CA GLN A 57 -6.76 -18.94 5.94
C GLN A 57 -5.36 -19.19 6.51
N ASP A 58 -4.31 -19.00 5.71
CA ASP A 58 -2.91 -19.11 6.15
C ASP A 58 -2.65 -18.21 7.36
N ALA A 59 -3.13 -16.96 7.32
CA ALA A 59 -2.97 -16.01 8.40
C ALA A 59 -3.70 -16.44 9.68
N LEU A 60 -4.92 -16.97 9.58
CA LEU A 60 -5.67 -17.46 10.74
C LEU A 60 -5.02 -18.69 11.35
N VAL A 61 -4.51 -19.63 10.54
CA VAL A 61 -3.74 -20.79 11.02
C VAL A 61 -2.44 -20.35 11.70
N SER A 62 -1.73 -19.40 11.10
CA SER A 62 -0.53 -18.82 11.71
C SER A 62 -0.84 -18.11 13.02
N ALA A 63 -1.93 -17.33 13.09
CA ALA A 63 -2.36 -16.66 14.30
C ALA A 63 -2.74 -17.65 15.40
N TYR A 64 -3.51 -18.70 15.07
CA TYR A 64 -3.87 -19.77 16.01
C TYR A 64 -2.63 -20.38 16.67
N ARG A 65 -1.62 -20.72 15.87
CA ARG A 65 -0.36 -21.32 16.34
C ARG A 65 0.51 -20.33 17.11
N ALA A 66 0.52 -19.07 16.69
CA ALA A 66 1.38 -18.03 17.26
C ALA A 66 0.73 -17.24 18.40
N ALA A 67 -0.49 -17.57 18.83
CA ALA A 67 -1.22 -16.83 19.86
C ALA A 67 -0.40 -16.63 21.15
N HIS A 68 0.33 -17.66 21.58
CA HIS A 68 1.24 -17.61 22.74
C HIS A 68 2.38 -16.58 22.62
N THR A 69 2.68 -16.10 21.41
CA THR A 69 3.72 -15.10 21.16
C THR A 69 3.20 -13.66 21.32
N PHE A 70 1.89 -13.47 21.45
CA PHE A 70 1.29 -12.16 21.61
C PHE A 70 1.61 -11.59 23.01
N ARG A 71 2.26 -10.43 23.06
CA ARG A 71 2.75 -9.79 24.30
C ARG A 71 1.95 -8.57 24.76
N GLY A 72 0.78 -8.29 24.16
CA GLY A 72 -0.04 -7.13 24.51
C GLY A 72 0.59 -5.76 24.20
N GLN A 73 1.61 -5.70 23.34
CA GLN A 73 2.31 -4.44 22.97
C GLN A 73 1.61 -3.66 21.84
N SER A 74 0.54 -4.21 21.30
CA SER A 74 -0.36 -3.61 20.32
C SER A 74 -1.76 -4.17 20.54
N ALA A 75 -2.77 -3.59 19.90
CA ALA A 75 -4.07 -4.24 19.82
C ALA A 75 -3.96 -5.60 19.11
N VAL A 76 -4.88 -6.52 19.43
CA VAL A 76 -4.97 -7.83 18.76
C VAL A 76 -5.28 -7.65 17.27
N THR A 77 -6.11 -6.67 16.93
CA THR A 77 -6.40 -6.28 15.54
C THR A 77 -5.13 -5.93 14.75
N THR A 78 -4.24 -5.11 15.33
CA THR A 78 -2.94 -4.77 14.72
C THR A 78 -2.09 -6.02 14.49
N TRP A 79 -2.05 -6.92 15.48
CA TRP A 79 -1.29 -8.16 15.39
C TRP A 79 -1.84 -9.11 14.31
N LEU A 80 -3.17 -9.25 14.21
CA LEU A 80 -3.82 -10.02 13.15
C LEU A 80 -3.58 -9.40 11.77
N HIS A 81 -3.72 -8.07 11.63
CA HIS A 81 -3.44 -7.37 10.37
C HIS A 81 -2.00 -7.59 9.90
N ARG A 82 -1.03 -7.61 10.82
CA ARG A 82 0.37 -7.96 10.49
C ARG A 82 0.49 -9.35 9.88
N ILE A 83 -0.11 -10.35 10.52
CA ILE A 83 -0.04 -11.73 10.02
C ILE A 83 -0.71 -11.82 8.65
N THR A 84 -1.89 -11.21 8.48
CA THR A 84 -2.63 -11.21 7.22
C THR A 84 -1.90 -10.48 6.09
N VAL A 85 -1.36 -9.29 6.32
CA VAL A 85 -0.63 -8.55 5.28
C VAL A 85 0.66 -9.26 4.89
N ASN A 86 1.36 -9.86 5.85
CA ASN A 86 2.56 -10.63 5.53
C ASN A 86 2.24 -11.86 4.69
N ALA A 87 1.17 -12.61 5.03
CA ALA A 87 0.68 -13.72 4.20
C ALA A 87 0.34 -13.25 2.78
N CYS A 88 -0.32 -12.09 2.64
CA CYS A 88 -0.60 -11.49 1.33
C CYS A 88 0.68 -11.17 0.54
N LEU A 89 1.67 -10.54 1.19
CA LEU A 89 2.92 -10.16 0.51
C LEU A 89 3.76 -11.39 0.15
N ASP A 90 3.75 -12.45 0.96
CA ASP A 90 4.37 -13.74 0.63
C ASP A 90 3.74 -14.35 -0.63
N ARG A 91 2.40 -14.37 -0.72
CA ARG A 91 1.69 -14.90 -1.88
C ARG A 91 1.92 -14.06 -3.13
N ALA A 92 1.86 -12.74 -3.02
CA ALA A 92 2.16 -11.83 -4.14
C ALA A 92 3.58 -12.06 -4.70
N ARG A 93 4.57 -12.29 -3.82
CA ARG A 93 5.94 -12.64 -4.23
C ARG A 93 6.01 -14.00 -4.93
N LYS A 94 5.33 -15.02 -4.40
CA LYS A 94 5.25 -16.36 -5.04
C LYS A 94 4.57 -16.29 -6.40
N ALA A 95 3.46 -15.56 -6.53
CA ALA A 95 2.77 -15.38 -7.81
C ALA A 95 3.65 -14.68 -8.85
N ALA A 96 4.40 -13.64 -8.45
CA ALA A 96 5.35 -12.96 -9.32
C ALA A 96 6.46 -13.90 -9.83
N SER A 97 6.94 -14.85 -9.01
CA SER A 97 7.92 -15.85 -9.43
C SER A 97 7.36 -16.95 -10.35
N ARG A 98 6.04 -17.17 -10.35
CA ARG A 98 5.36 -18.21 -11.16
C ARG A 98 4.87 -17.70 -12.52
N LYS A 99 4.75 -16.38 -12.70
CA LYS A 99 4.29 -15.76 -13.95
C LYS A 99 5.32 -15.88 -15.07
N THR A 100 5.36 -17.06 -15.69
CA THR A 100 5.88 -17.30 -17.05
C THR A 100 4.75 -17.28 -18.10
N ALA A 101 3.48 -17.09 -17.71
CA ALA A 101 2.38 -16.77 -18.63
C ALA A 101 1.30 -15.92 -17.90
N PRO A 102 0.67 -14.93 -18.54
CA PRO A 102 -0.40 -14.15 -17.93
C PRO A 102 -1.73 -14.91 -18.06
N VAL A 103 -2.43 -15.10 -16.94
CA VAL A 103 -3.88 -15.29 -16.92
C VAL A 103 -4.46 -14.01 -16.36
N ASP A 104 -5.28 -13.36 -17.16
CA ASP A 104 -5.98 -12.12 -16.85
C ASP A 104 -7.41 -12.49 -16.44
N ASP A 105 -7.59 -12.84 -15.17
CA ASP A 105 -8.92 -13.06 -14.58
C ASP A 105 -9.24 -11.90 -13.62
N THR A 106 -9.55 -10.74 -14.20
CA THR A 106 -10.13 -9.61 -13.43
C THR A 106 -11.65 -9.70 -13.28
N GLU A 107 -12.31 -10.74 -13.81
CA GLU A 107 -13.77 -10.89 -13.75
C GLU A 107 -14.25 -11.67 -12.50
N ARG A 108 -14.01 -11.19 -11.27
CA ARG A 108 -14.81 -11.68 -10.11
C ARG A 108 -14.77 -10.87 -8.82
N LEU A 109 -14.77 -9.54 -8.91
CA LEU A 109 -14.81 -8.68 -7.72
C LEU A 109 -16.25 -8.33 -7.27
N GLU A 110 -17.27 -8.72 -8.03
CA GLU A 110 -18.59 -8.06 -8.01
C GLU A 110 -19.47 -8.28 -6.77
N GLN A 111 -19.15 -9.17 -5.81
CA GLN A 111 -20.16 -9.58 -4.81
C GLN A 111 -19.72 -9.68 -3.34
N LEU A 112 -18.51 -9.26 -2.94
CA LEU A 112 -18.10 -9.40 -1.52
C LEU A 112 -17.48 -8.16 -0.89
N LEU A 113 -17.59 -7.01 -1.54
CA LEU A 113 -17.16 -5.74 -0.98
C LEU A 113 -18.21 -5.12 -0.06
N GLU A 114 -19.25 -5.87 0.33
CA GLU A 114 -20.12 -5.49 1.45
C GLU A 114 -19.46 -5.91 2.77
N PRO A 115 -18.84 -5.00 3.53
CA PRO A 115 -19.10 -5.03 4.96
C PRO A 115 -20.63 -4.94 5.14
N HIS A 116 -21.18 -5.53 6.18
CA HIS A 116 -22.55 -5.26 6.64
C HIS A 116 -22.76 -3.78 7.08
N GLU A 117 -22.13 -2.82 6.41
CA GLU A 117 -22.51 -1.42 6.38
C GLU A 117 -23.32 -1.18 5.10
N SER A 118 -24.62 -1.41 5.22
CA SER A 118 -25.66 -1.01 4.28
C SER A 118 -25.61 -1.63 2.87
N ALA A 119 -26.47 -2.63 2.66
CA ALA A 119 -27.09 -2.98 1.37
C ALA A 119 -27.95 -1.82 0.77
N SER A 120 -27.68 -0.57 1.15
CA SER A 120 -28.37 0.66 0.75
C SER A 120 -27.41 1.72 0.21
N ALA A 121 -26.16 1.37 -0.09
CA ALA A 121 -25.23 2.31 -0.71
C ALA A 121 -25.71 2.62 -2.15
N PRO A 122 -25.82 3.91 -2.55
CA PRO A 122 -26.20 4.28 -3.92
C PRO A 122 -25.26 3.65 -4.95
N ALA A 123 -25.78 3.29 -6.13
CA ALA A 123 -25.00 2.69 -7.23
C ALA A 123 -23.69 3.46 -7.55
N GLU A 124 -23.69 4.77 -7.37
CA GLU A 124 -22.52 5.66 -7.52
C GLU A 124 -21.37 5.34 -6.56
N ARG A 125 -21.67 4.92 -5.31
CA ARG A 125 -20.63 4.49 -4.36
C ARG A 125 -19.96 3.19 -4.78
N ASN A 126 -20.72 2.27 -5.38
CA ASN A 126 -20.17 1.00 -5.89
C ASN A 126 -19.24 1.23 -7.09
N ASP A 127 -19.58 2.18 -7.96
CA ASP A 127 -18.74 2.51 -9.11
C ASP A 127 -17.43 3.20 -8.69
N LEU A 128 -17.50 4.17 -7.77
CA LEU A 128 -16.30 4.80 -7.17
C LEU A 128 -15.39 3.76 -6.51
N HIS A 129 -15.98 2.83 -5.75
CA HIS A 129 -15.23 1.80 -5.06
C HIS A 129 -14.51 0.86 -6.03
N ARG A 130 -15.17 0.48 -7.14
CA ARG A 130 -14.59 -0.33 -8.21
C ARG A 130 -13.39 0.37 -8.84
N GLN A 131 -13.56 1.63 -9.26
CA GLN A 131 -12.49 2.43 -9.87
C GLN A 131 -11.29 2.59 -8.94
N LEU A 132 -11.52 2.77 -7.63
CA LEU A 132 -10.46 2.79 -6.63
C LEU A 132 -9.70 1.46 -6.58
N ILE A 133 -10.40 0.32 -6.54
CA ILE A 133 -9.75 -0.99 -6.47
C ILE A 133 -8.95 -1.27 -7.75
N GLU A 134 -9.48 -0.91 -8.92
CA GLU A 134 -8.80 -1.00 -10.21
C GLU A 134 -7.53 -0.16 -10.25
N ALA A 135 -7.60 1.10 -9.82
CA ALA A 135 -6.43 1.97 -9.73
C ALA A 135 -5.38 1.40 -8.74
N MET A 136 -5.82 0.90 -7.58
CA MET A 136 -4.94 0.36 -6.53
C MET A 136 -4.06 -0.79 -6.99
N GLY A 137 -4.48 -1.64 -7.93
CA GLY A 137 -3.62 -2.73 -8.40
C GLY A 137 -2.82 -2.44 -9.65
N THR A 138 -2.81 -1.20 -10.12
CA THR A 138 -1.68 -0.70 -10.91
C THR A 138 -0.41 -0.55 -10.05
N LEU A 139 -0.55 -0.60 -8.72
CA LEU A 139 0.56 -0.43 -7.80
C LEU A 139 1.32 -1.74 -7.54
N PRO A 140 2.63 -1.67 -7.27
CA PRO A 140 3.36 -2.78 -6.67
C PRO A 140 2.75 -3.20 -5.32
N PRO A 141 2.75 -4.52 -4.97
CA PRO A 141 2.13 -5.03 -3.74
C PRO A 141 2.55 -4.29 -2.47
N ASP A 142 3.84 -3.98 -2.35
CA ASP A 142 4.40 -3.22 -1.22
C ASP A 142 3.82 -1.81 -1.07
N GLN A 143 3.59 -1.11 -2.19
CA GLN A 143 3.01 0.23 -2.17
C GLN A 143 1.53 0.17 -1.81
N ARG A 144 0.82 -0.81 -2.38
CA ARG A 144 -0.58 -1.07 -2.07
C ARG A 144 -0.79 -1.42 -0.60
N ALA A 145 0.01 -2.33 -0.04
CA ALA A 145 -0.09 -2.70 1.37
C ALA A 145 0.14 -1.51 2.30
N ALA A 146 1.09 -0.62 1.98
CA ALA A 146 1.31 0.60 2.75
C ALA A 146 0.10 1.56 2.72
N LEU A 147 -0.52 1.76 1.56
CA LEU A 147 -1.73 2.57 1.43
C LEU A 147 -2.94 1.92 2.12
N VAL A 148 -3.10 0.60 2.02
CA VAL A 148 -4.19 -0.11 2.74
C VAL A 148 -4.06 0.12 4.24
N LEU A 149 -2.86 -0.02 4.81
CA LEU A 149 -2.67 0.18 6.25
C LEU A 149 -2.83 1.64 6.69
N VAL A 150 -2.22 2.59 5.98
CA VAL A 150 -2.22 4.00 6.41
C VAL A 150 -3.50 4.72 6.01
N ASP A 151 -3.89 4.62 4.73
CA ASP A 151 -4.95 5.45 4.17
C ASP A 151 -6.33 4.82 4.33
N MET A 152 -6.43 3.48 4.33
CA MET A 152 -7.72 2.78 4.44
C MET A 152 -8.01 2.24 5.85
N GLN A 153 -7.00 1.75 6.56
CA GLN A 153 -7.15 1.29 7.95
C GLN A 153 -6.83 2.38 8.98
N GLY A 154 -6.27 3.52 8.55
CA GLY A 154 -5.99 4.65 9.43
C GLY A 154 -4.81 4.46 10.39
N TYR A 155 -3.94 3.48 10.15
CA TYR A 155 -2.79 3.26 11.04
C TYR A 155 -1.80 4.42 10.98
N PRO A 156 -1.27 4.85 12.13
CA PRO A 156 -0.11 5.72 12.17
C PRO A 156 1.05 5.10 11.38
N VAL A 157 1.84 5.93 10.69
CA VAL A 157 2.99 5.46 9.89
C VAL A 157 3.96 4.59 10.70
N ALA A 158 4.17 4.91 11.98
CA ALA A 158 5.02 4.12 12.87
C ALA A 158 4.45 2.73 13.18
N GLU A 159 3.12 2.59 13.23
CA GLU A 159 2.46 1.32 13.43
C GLU A 159 2.44 0.50 12.14
N ALA A 160 2.10 1.10 11.01
CA ALA A 160 2.20 0.46 9.70
C ALA A 160 3.62 -0.05 9.40
N ALA A 161 4.66 0.67 9.86
CA ALA A 161 6.05 0.23 9.78
C ALA A 161 6.33 -1.06 10.57
N ARG A 162 5.77 -1.18 11.77
CA ARG A 162 5.86 -2.40 12.59
C ARG A 162 5.06 -3.56 11.99
N VAL A 163 3.91 -3.28 11.38
CA VAL A 163 3.07 -4.26 10.68
C VAL A 163 3.80 -4.80 9.45
N LEU A 164 4.41 -3.93 8.64
CA LEU A 164 5.10 -4.30 7.41
C LEU A 164 6.56 -4.75 7.62
N ASP A 165 7.06 -4.70 8.85
CA ASP A 165 8.47 -4.96 9.21
C ASP A 165 9.47 -4.19 8.35
N VAL A 166 9.26 -2.88 8.21
CA VAL A 166 10.14 -1.97 7.46
C VAL A 166 10.36 -0.64 8.18
N PRO A 167 11.42 0.11 7.86
CA PRO A 167 11.62 1.45 8.41
C PRO A 167 10.45 2.39 8.12
N THR A 168 10.18 3.34 9.03
CA THR A 168 9.12 4.35 8.87
C THR A 168 9.29 5.19 7.61
N GLY A 169 10.54 5.50 7.23
CA GLY A 169 10.86 6.18 5.96
C GLY A 169 10.43 5.38 4.73
N THR A 170 10.55 4.04 4.79
CA THR A 170 10.08 3.14 3.72
C THR A 170 8.57 3.22 3.57
N VAL A 171 7.81 3.20 4.67
CA VAL A 171 6.35 3.37 4.61
C VAL A 171 5.97 4.72 4.00
N LYS A 172 6.59 5.82 4.46
CA LYS A 172 6.36 7.16 3.88
C LYS A 172 6.62 7.19 2.39
N SER A 173 7.75 6.65 1.94
CA SER A 173 8.12 6.63 0.51
C SER A 173 7.20 5.73 -0.33
N ARG A 174 6.72 4.61 0.23
CA ARG A 174 5.75 3.71 -0.42
C ARG A 174 4.40 4.40 -0.58
N CYS A 175 3.91 5.07 0.46
CA CYS A 175 2.66 5.83 0.41
C CYS A 175 2.76 6.99 -0.59
N ALA A 176 3.83 7.78 -0.54
CA ALA A 176 4.03 8.91 -1.44
C ALA A 176 4.05 8.46 -2.91
N ARG A 177 4.81 7.41 -3.25
CA ARG A 177 4.87 6.85 -4.61
C ARG A 177 3.54 6.24 -5.04
N GLY A 178 2.86 5.54 -4.13
CA GLY A 178 1.54 4.97 -4.39
C GLY A 178 0.53 6.06 -4.73
N ARG A 179 0.40 7.09 -3.88
CA ARG A 179 -0.49 8.23 -4.13
C ARG A 179 -0.16 8.97 -5.42
N ALA A 180 1.12 9.18 -5.72
CA ALA A 180 1.54 9.83 -6.97
C ALA A 180 1.12 9.04 -8.22
N ARG A 181 1.13 7.69 -8.16
CA ARG A 181 0.65 6.83 -9.25
C ARG A 181 -0.87 6.81 -9.37
N LEU A 182 -1.58 6.89 -8.24
CA LEU A 182 -3.05 6.91 -8.22
C LEU A 182 -3.62 8.25 -8.63
N LEU A 183 -2.94 9.35 -8.34
CA LEU A 183 -3.44 10.71 -8.58
C LEU A 183 -3.96 10.91 -10.01
N PRO A 184 -3.20 10.63 -11.10
CA PRO A 184 -3.72 10.80 -12.46
C PRO A 184 -4.94 9.92 -12.75
N LEU A 185 -5.03 8.73 -12.15
CA LEU A 185 -6.12 7.76 -12.36
C LEU A 185 -7.42 8.10 -11.62
N LEU A 186 -7.36 8.99 -10.63
CA LEU A 186 -8.50 9.30 -9.75
C LEU A 186 -8.88 10.80 -9.79
N THR A 187 -8.24 11.59 -10.65
CA THR A 187 -8.49 13.04 -10.73
C THR A 187 -9.93 13.40 -11.08
N HIS A 188 -10.58 12.61 -11.94
CA HIS A 188 -11.98 12.80 -12.35
C HIS A 188 -12.98 12.50 -11.22
N LEU A 189 -12.55 11.84 -10.15
CA LEU A 189 -13.37 11.53 -8.98
C LEU A 189 -13.34 12.66 -7.94
N ARG A 190 -12.61 13.75 -8.20
CA ARG A 190 -12.59 14.92 -7.31
C ARG A 190 -13.97 15.61 -7.38
N PRO A 191 -14.75 15.65 -6.28
CA PRO A 191 -16.02 16.35 -6.29
C PRO A 191 -15.74 17.85 -6.48
N GLY A 192 -16.11 18.38 -7.65
CA GLY A 192 -15.98 19.80 -8.00
C GLY A 192 -15.25 20.15 -9.31
N GLY A 193 -14.75 19.18 -10.09
CA GLY A 193 -14.02 19.46 -11.34
C GLY A 193 -14.86 19.58 -12.62
N ALA A 194 -16.09 19.07 -12.63
CA ALA A 194 -16.91 18.95 -13.84
C ALA A 194 -17.55 20.27 -14.35
N GLY A 195 -17.15 21.43 -13.82
CA GLY A 195 -17.75 22.73 -14.15
C GLY A 195 -16.84 23.75 -14.83
N GLU A 196 -15.54 23.46 -15.02
CA GLU A 196 -14.58 24.48 -15.50
C GLU A 196 -14.04 24.26 -16.92
N GLU A 197 -14.28 23.10 -17.54
CA GLU A 197 -13.69 22.78 -18.86
C GLU A 197 -14.53 23.24 -20.08
N GLU A 198 -15.81 23.59 -19.93
CA GLU A 198 -16.64 24.07 -21.06
C GLU A 198 -16.53 25.58 -21.38
N GLY A 199 -15.76 26.34 -20.61
CA GLY A 199 -15.69 27.81 -20.74
C GLY A 199 -14.45 28.40 -21.42
N ARG A 200 -13.41 27.61 -21.72
CA ARG A 200 -12.09 28.17 -22.07
C ARG A 200 -11.70 28.23 -23.55
N ASP A 201 -12.57 27.81 -24.47
CA ASP A 201 -12.26 27.84 -25.91
C ASP A 201 -13.17 28.76 -26.75
N ARG A 202 -13.66 29.87 -26.17
CA ARG A 202 -14.29 30.95 -26.94
C ARG A 202 -13.78 32.32 -26.52
N GLY A 203 -12.73 32.76 -27.21
CA GLY A 203 -12.47 34.18 -27.44
C GLY A 203 -11.33 34.81 -26.66
N ARG A 204 -10.09 34.64 -27.14
CA ARG A 204 -9.10 35.72 -27.07
C ARG A 204 -8.38 35.85 -28.40
N ASN A 205 -8.91 36.74 -29.23
CA ASN A 205 -8.19 37.30 -30.35
C ASN A 205 -7.92 38.80 -30.10
N ARG A 206 -6.69 39.23 -30.45
CA ARG A 206 -6.11 40.61 -30.49
C ARG A 206 -5.62 41.18 -29.15
N ARG A 207 -4.45 41.83 -29.01
CA ARG A 207 -3.50 42.60 -29.87
C ARG A 207 -2.07 42.38 -29.29
N GLY A 208 -0.92 42.39 -29.96
CA GLY A 208 -0.35 43.36 -30.90
C GLY A 208 0.87 44.07 -30.26
N GLY A 209 2.10 43.79 -30.73
CA GLY A 209 3.37 44.51 -30.43
C GLY A 209 4.18 43.95 -29.24
N THR A 210 5.49 43.70 -29.29
CA THR A 210 6.59 44.27 -30.10
C THR A 210 7.77 43.26 -30.17
N PRO A 211 8.60 43.21 -31.24
CA PRO A 211 9.68 42.23 -31.38
C PRO A 211 10.97 42.69 -30.66
N VAL A 212 11.61 41.79 -29.92
CA VAL A 212 12.96 42.00 -29.35
C VAL A 212 14.01 41.46 -30.34
N PRO A 213 15.04 42.24 -30.73
CA PRO A 213 16.08 41.78 -31.65
C PRO A 213 17.15 40.92 -30.97
N PRO A 214 17.88 40.06 -31.72
CA PRO A 214 18.90 39.18 -31.17
C PRO A 214 20.26 39.88 -30.99
N ALA A 215 20.93 39.60 -29.88
CA ALA A 215 22.31 40.04 -29.65
C ALA A 215 23.32 39.05 -30.29
N ALA A 216 24.18 39.58 -31.15
CA ALA A 216 25.28 38.87 -31.80
C ALA A 216 26.49 38.71 -30.85
N GLY A 217 27.11 37.54 -30.83
CA GLY A 217 28.54 37.39 -30.48
C GLY A 217 29.43 37.73 -31.70
N PRO A 218 30.73 37.35 -31.77
CA PRO A 218 31.63 36.74 -30.78
C PRO A 218 33.00 37.49 -30.69
N ARG A 219 33.83 37.27 -29.64
CA ARG A 219 35.31 37.47 -29.73
C ARG A 219 36.11 36.55 -28.80
N ARG A 220 37.01 35.77 -29.41
CA ARG A 220 38.31 35.20 -28.94
C ARG A 220 39.29 35.39 -30.13
N PRO A 221 40.63 35.21 -30.05
CA PRO A 221 41.51 34.68 -28.98
C PRO A 221 42.72 35.65 -28.70
N ASP A 222 43.75 35.44 -27.86
CA ASP A 222 44.85 34.44 -27.85
C ASP A 222 45.82 34.67 -26.61
N PRO A 223 46.88 33.84 -26.37
CA PRO A 223 47.50 33.50 -25.06
C PRO A 223 48.94 34.11 -24.90
N PRO A 224 49.95 33.53 -24.19
CA PRO A 224 50.02 32.60 -23.03
C PRO A 224 50.89 33.16 -21.85
N ASP A 225 50.91 32.52 -20.68
CA ASP A 225 52.19 32.38 -19.95
C ASP A 225 52.23 31.17 -19.01
N THR A 226 53.46 30.70 -18.88
CA THR A 226 54.01 29.47 -18.33
C THR A 226 54.32 29.58 -16.83
N GLY A 227 54.44 28.43 -16.15
CA GLY A 227 54.96 28.34 -14.77
C GLY A 227 54.25 27.22 -13.99
N SER A 228 54.73 25.98 -14.10
CA SER A 228 55.66 25.36 -13.14
C SER A 228 55.05 25.12 -11.75
N ASN A 229 54.71 23.86 -11.47
CA ASN A 229 55.04 23.26 -10.18
C ASN A 229 55.02 21.73 -10.25
N ASP A 230 56.19 21.18 -9.94
CA ASP A 230 56.49 19.81 -9.56
C ASP A 230 55.69 19.41 -8.29
N PRO A 231 55.48 18.10 -8.02
CA PRO A 231 56.39 17.49 -7.06
C PRO A 231 56.75 16.02 -7.32
N ALA A 232 58.04 15.75 -7.19
CA ALA A 232 58.60 14.42 -7.01
C ALA A 232 58.45 13.90 -5.56
N ALA A 233 58.39 12.56 -5.48
CA ALA A 233 58.77 11.67 -4.38
C ALA A 233 57.77 11.38 -3.24
N VAL A 234 57.27 10.13 -3.19
CA VAL A 234 57.75 9.14 -2.20
C VAL A 234 57.47 7.69 -2.65
N LYS A 235 58.43 6.79 -2.40
CA LYS A 235 58.44 5.35 -2.70
C LYS A 235 57.94 4.51 -1.51
N GLY A 236 57.43 3.31 -1.81
CA GLY A 236 57.32 2.12 -0.94
C GLY A 236 56.13 1.27 -1.40
N GLY A 237 56.24 0.09 -2.04
CA GLY A 237 56.89 -1.16 -1.59
C GLY A 237 56.08 -1.79 -0.45
N GLY A 238 55.50 -3.00 -0.47
CA GLY A 238 55.44 -4.15 -1.38
C GLY A 238 54.62 -5.29 -0.71
N GLY A 239 54.40 -6.42 -1.40
CA GLY A 239 53.86 -7.70 -0.85
C GLY A 239 52.44 -8.03 -1.33
N ARG A 240 52.24 -8.64 -2.51
CA ARG A 240 52.33 -10.07 -2.90
C ARG A 240 51.31 -11.00 -2.23
N ALA A 241 50.56 -11.65 -3.13
CA ALA A 241 49.73 -12.85 -3.02
C ALA A 241 50.51 -14.08 -2.54
#